data_AF-A0A1G6PZN1-F1
#
_entry.id   AF-A0A1G6PZN1-F1
#
_cell.length_a   1.000
_cell.length_b   1.000
_cell.length_c   1.000
_cell.angle_alpha   90.00
_cell.angle_beta   90.00
_cell.angle_gamma   90.00
#
_symmetry.space_group_name_H-M   'P 1'
#
loop_
_entity.id
_entity.type
_entity.pdbx_description
1 polymer ?
#
loop_
_entity_poly.entity_id
_entity_poly.type
_entity_poly.pdbx_seq_one_letter_code
_entity_poly.pdbx_strand_id
1 'polypeptide(L)'
;MTDENDSQRPMHSDPDKEAIDEPTMSGAQEADETAWMLKQGATVGLISIALVLVLALGLLQATGSAIDIFGLFIESALGQWLVVGVLALVVLAAFGWSRVGV
;
A
#
# COMPACT_ATOMS: atom_id res chain seq x y z
N MET A 1 -32.13 18.80 -26.02
CA MET A 1 -30.83 19.50 -26.13
C MET A 1 -29.88 18.77 -25.20
N THR A 2 -29.26 17.72 -25.70
CA THR A 2 -28.26 16.92 -24.98
C THR A 2 -26.92 17.64 -25.13
N ASP A 3 -26.36 18.02 -23.99
CA ASP A 3 -25.12 18.79 -23.89
C ASP A 3 -23.94 17.91 -24.33
N GLU A 4 -23.31 18.27 -25.46
CA GLU A 4 -22.21 17.53 -26.10
C GLU A 4 -20.92 17.53 -25.24
N ASN A 5 -20.93 18.23 -24.11
CA ASN A 5 -19.82 18.40 -23.19
C ASN A 5 -19.60 17.22 -22.23
N ASP A 6 -20.55 16.27 -22.14
CA ASP A 6 -20.42 15.10 -21.25
C ASP A 6 -19.52 13.98 -21.83
N SER A 7 -19.14 14.09 -23.11
CA SER A 7 -18.29 13.09 -23.80
C SER A 7 -16.77 13.30 -23.58
N GLN A 8 -16.35 14.37 -22.90
CA GLN A 8 -14.93 14.67 -22.66
C GLN A 8 -14.48 14.53 -21.20
N ARG A 9 -15.34 14.04 -20.31
CA ARG A 9 -14.86 13.59 -19.00
C ARG A 9 -13.97 12.36 -19.25
N PRO A 10 -12.72 12.33 -18.78
CA PRO A 10 -11.93 11.10 -18.78
C PRO A 10 -12.67 10.09 -17.89
N MET A 11 -13.55 9.31 -18.52
CA MET A 11 -14.30 8.26 -17.86
C MET A 11 -13.32 7.11 -17.68
N HIS A 12 -12.78 7.09 -16.47
CA HIS A 12 -12.12 5.97 -15.82
C HIS A 12 -10.66 5.71 -16.23
N SER A 13 -9.87 5.44 -15.18
CA SER A 13 -8.74 4.51 -15.26
C SER A 13 -9.20 3.30 -16.08
N ASP A 14 -8.39 2.87 -17.04
CA ASP A 14 -8.62 1.58 -17.69
C ASP A 14 -8.95 0.53 -16.60
N PRO A 15 -9.93 -0.36 -16.84
CA PRO A 15 -10.19 -1.48 -15.95
C PRO A 15 -8.87 -2.16 -15.61
N ASP A 16 -8.64 -2.42 -14.32
CA ASP A 16 -7.42 -3.12 -13.89
C ASP A 16 -7.34 -4.39 -14.74
N LYS A 17 -6.23 -4.60 -15.47
CA LYS A 17 -6.16 -5.71 -16.46
C LYS A 17 -6.26 -7.10 -15.82
N GLU A 18 -6.17 -7.13 -14.49
CA GLU A 18 -6.36 -8.30 -13.64
C GLU A 18 -7.78 -8.41 -13.06
N ALA A 19 -8.63 -7.39 -13.23
CA ALA A 19 -10.02 -7.44 -12.81
C ALA A 19 -10.81 -8.38 -13.73
N ILE A 20 -11.70 -9.16 -13.12
CA ILE A 20 -12.44 -10.23 -13.77
C ILE A 20 -13.50 -9.62 -14.70
N ASP A 21 -13.38 -9.85 -16.01
CA ASP A 21 -14.33 -9.33 -17.02
C ASP A 21 -15.57 -10.23 -17.23
N GLU A 22 -15.54 -11.48 -16.76
CA GLU A 22 -16.56 -12.51 -17.06
C GLU A 22 -17.08 -13.22 -15.78
N PRO A 23 -18.35 -13.69 -15.75
CA PRO A 23 -18.90 -14.39 -14.59
C PRO A 23 -18.18 -15.72 -14.33
N THR A 24 -18.05 -16.11 -13.06
CA THR A 24 -17.55 -17.44 -12.65
C THR A 24 -18.42 -18.55 -13.22
N MET A 25 -17.86 -19.37 -14.10
CA MET A 25 -18.58 -20.49 -14.76
C MET A 25 -18.08 -21.87 -14.35
N SER A 26 -17.05 -21.98 -13.50
CA SER A 26 -16.54 -23.27 -13.02
C SER A 26 -15.85 -23.17 -11.65
N GLY A 27 -15.82 -24.30 -10.91
CA GLY A 27 -15.14 -24.36 -9.61
C GLY A 27 -13.62 -24.19 -9.67
N ALA A 28 -12.99 -24.43 -10.83
CA ALA A 28 -11.57 -24.14 -11.04
C ALA A 28 -11.33 -22.62 -11.14
N GLN A 29 -12.22 -21.91 -11.83
CA GLN A 29 -12.19 -20.46 -11.96
C GLN A 29 -12.43 -19.77 -10.60
N GLU A 30 -13.35 -20.30 -9.79
CA GLU A 30 -13.62 -19.81 -8.44
C GLU A 30 -12.39 -19.92 -7.50
N ALA A 31 -11.61 -21.00 -7.63
CA ALA A 31 -10.41 -21.20 -6.82
C ALA A 31 -9.29 -20.20 -7.18
N ASP A 32 -9.08 -19.96 -8.48
CA ASP A 32 -8.10 -18.99 -8.97
C ASP A 32 -8.49 -17.55 -8.60
N GLU A 33 -9.78 -17.21 -8.68
CA GLU A 33 -10.30 -15.91 -8.26
C GLU A 33 -10.17 -15.68 -6.77
N THR A 34 -10.48 -16.70 -5.96
CA THR A 34 -10.30 -16.63 -4.50
C THR A 34 -8.83 -16.42 -4.15
N ALA A 35 -7.91 -17.11 -4.84
CA ALA A 35 -6.49 -16.96 -4.64
C ALA A 35 -6.01 -15.55 -5.02
N TRP A 36 -6.49 -15.00 -6.13
CA TRP A 36 -6.18 -13.62 -6.56
C TRP A 36 -6.71 -12.58 -5.56
N MET A 37 -7.97 -12.70 -5.14
CA MET A 37 -8.56 -11.80 -4.14
C MET A 37 -7.81 -11.84 -2.82
N LEU A 38 -7.45 -13.05 -2.35
CA LEU A 38 -6.69 -13.21 -1.12
C LEU A 38 -5.30 -12.58 -1.24
N LYS A 39 -4.61 -12.78 -2.37
CA LYS A 39 -3.28 -12.20 -2.64
C LYS A 39 -3.34 -10.67 -2.63
N GLN A 40 -4.27 -10.07 -3.37
CA GLN A 40 -4.41 -8.61 -3.44
C GLN A 40 -4.81 -8.03 -2.07
N GLY A 41 -5.81 -8.63 -1.41
CA GLY A 41 -6.27 -8.21 -0.09
C GLY A 41 -5.19 -8.30 0.98
N ALA A 42 -4.43 -9.41 1.01
CA ALA A 42 -3.33 -9.58 1.96
C ALA A 42 -2.20 -8.57 1.70
N THR A 43 -1.85 -8.33 0.43
CA THR A 43 -0.80 -7.37 0.06
C THR A 43 -1.17 -5.95 0.53
N VAL A 44 -2.37 -5.48 0.19
CA VAL A 44 -2.86 -4.15 0.59
C VAL A 44 -2.97 -4.04 2.11
N GLY A 45 -3.47 -5.09 2.77
CA GLY A 45 -3.61 -5.13 4.22
C GLY A 45 -2.27 -5.01 4.95
N LEU A 46 -1.27 -5.81 4.56
CA LEU A 46 0.06 -5.80 5.17
C LEU A 46 0.77 -4.45 4.98
N ILE A 47 0.68 -3.86 3.79
CA ILE A 47 1.32 -2.58 3.49
C ILE A 47 0.65 -1.45 4.29
N SER A 48 -0.67 -1.47 4.41
CA SER A 48 -1.42 -0.48 5.20
C SER A 48 -1.02 -0.55 6.68
N ILE A 49 -0.91 -1.76 7.24
CA ILE A 49 -0.41 -1.96 8.61
C ILE A 49 1.01 -1.40 8.74
N ALA A 50 1.90 -1.72 7.80
CA ALA A 50 3.28 -1.25 7.84
C ALA A 50 3.37 0.29 7.79
N LEU A 51 2.57 0.95 6.94
CA LEU A 51 2.51 2.42 6.88
C LEU A 51 2.04 3.04 8.19
N VAL A 52 0.99 2.47 8.80
CA VAL A 52 0.49 2.95 10.10
C VAL A 52 1.56 2.80 11.18
N LEU A 53 2.31 1.69 11.19
CA LEU A 53 3.41 1.50 12.14
C LEU A 53 4.53 2.53 11.94
N VAL A 54 4.95 2.77 10.69
CA VAL A 54 5.97 3.79 10.38
C VAL A 54 5.51 5.17 10.83
N LEU A 55 4.25 5.53 10.57
CA LEU A 55 3.67 6.78 11.01
C LEU A 55 3.62 6.87 12.55
N ALA A 56 3.16 5.81 13.22
CA ALA A 56 3.09 5.76 14.67
C ALA A 56 4.47 5.94 15.31
N LEU A 57 5.50 5.27 14.78
CA LEU A 57 6.88 5.41 15.24
C LEU A 57 7.41 6.83 15.01
N GLY A 58 7.16 7.42 13.84
CA GLY A 58 7.54 8.79 13.54
C GLY A 58 6.88 9.82 14.47
N LEU A 59 5.59 9.65 14.76
CA LEU A 59 4.85 10.51 15.71
C LEU A 59 5.33 10.32 17.15
N LEU A 60 5.58 9.07 17.56
CA LEU A 60 6.09 8.75 18.89
C LEU A 60 7.45 9.41 19.12
N GLN A 61 8.30 9.41 18.10
CA GLN A 61 9.59 10.08 18.14
C GLN A 61 9.47 11.61 18.12
N ALA A 62 8.60 12.16 17.26
CA ALA A 62 8.39 13.61 17.14
C ALA A 62 7.81 14.25 18.42
N THR A 63 7.03 13.50 19.19
CA THR A 63 6.42 13.97 20.44
C THR A 63 7.37 13.92 21.63
N GLY A 64 8.61 13.44 21.46
CA GLY A 64 9.61 13.38 22.54
C GLY A 64 9.18 12.43 23.67
N SER A 65 8.43 11.39 23.33
CA SER A 65 7.95 10.40 24.31
C SER A 65 9.12 9.77 25.08
N ALA A 66 8.86 9.36 26.33
CA ALA A 66 9.88 8.84 27.25
C ALA A 66 10.56 7.53 26.80
N ILE A 67 10.07 6.92 25.72
CA ILE A 67 10.58 5.67 25.15
C ILE A 67 11.32 6.01 23.86
N ASP A 68 12.64 6.14 23.95
CA ASP A 68 13.49 6.27 22.78
C ASP A 68 13.80 4.87 22.21
N ILE A 69 13.00 4.44 21.24
CA ILE A 69 13.10 3.10 20.62
C ILE A 69 14.44 2.93 19.90
N PHE A 70 14.96 3.99 19.28
CA PHE A 70 16.17 3.94 18.47
C PHE A 70 17.42 4.45 19.21
N GLY A 71 17.23 5.17 20.33
CA GLY A 71 18.30 5.70 21.19
C GLY A 71 19.23 4.66 21.79
N LEU A 72 18.80 3.40 21.88
CA LEU A 72 19.67 2.30 22.32
C LEU A 72 20.84 2.05 21.36
N PHE A 73 20.66 2.35 20.07
CA PHE A 73 21.65 2.07 19.02
C PHE A 73 22.14 3.33 18.31
N ILE A 74 21.36 4.41 18.34
CA ILE A 74 21.63 5.63 17.60
C ILE A 74 21.35 6.84 18.50
N GLU A 75 22.42 7.48 18.95
CA GLU A 75 22.34 8.65 19.85
C GLU A 75 21.94 9.94 19.12
N SER A 76 22.20 10.02 17.81
CA SER A 76 21.92 11.22 17.03
C SER A 76 20.46 11.30 16.58
N ALA A 77 19.78 12.42 16.85
CA ALA A 77 18.41 12.66 16.40
C ALA A 77 18.25 12.50 14.87
N LEU A 78 19.20 13.03 14.10
CA LEU A 78 19.21 12.88 12.63
C LEU A 78 19.32 11.41 12.20
N GLY A 79 20.20 10.63 12.86
CA GLY A 79 20.34 9.20 12.59
C GLY A 79 19.07 8.41 12.90
N GLN A 80 18.36 8.74 13.97
CA GLN A 80 17.10 8.09 14.29
C GLN A 80 16.01 8.42 13.24
N TRP A 81 15.92 9.68 12.80
CA TRP A 81 15.01 10.08 11.70
C TRP A 81 15.36 9.40 10.37
N LEU A 82 16.63 9.15 10.10
CA LEU A 82 17.05 8.36 8.93
C LEU A 82 16.51 6.94 8.98
N VAL A 83 16.45 6.28 10.15
CA VAL A 83 15.86 4.94 10.28
C VAL A 83 14.38 4.96 9.90
N VAL A 84 13.61 5.93 10.41
CA VAL A 84 12.19 6.10 10.05
C VAL A 84 12.04 6.35 8.54
N GLY A 85 12.89 7.20 7.97
CA GLY A 85 12.92 7.46 6.53
C GLY A 85 13.21 6.21 5.70
N VAL A 86 14.19 5.41 6.10
CA VAL A 86 14.52 4.14 5.44
C VAL A 86 13.36 3.15 5.56
N LEU A 87 12.73 3.02 6.72
CA LEU A 87 11.55 2.17 6.90
C LEU A 87 10.41 2.60 5.98
N ALA A 88 10.13 3.90 5.90
CA ALA A 88 9.13 4.43 4.97
C ALA A 88 9.46 4.07 3.51
N LEU A 89 10.71 4.25 3.09
CA LEU A 89 11.15 3.89 1.75
C LEU A 89 11.04 2.39 1.47
N VAL A 90 11.34 1.52 2.44
CA VAL A 90 11.17 0.07 2.30
C VAL A 90 9.71 -0.29 2.09
N VAL A 91 8.80 0.30 2.86
CA VAL A 91 7.36 0.05 2.70
C VAL A 91 6.85 0.54 1.34
N LEU A 92 7.28 1.73 0.91
CA LEU A 92 6.94 2.27 -0.41
C LEU A 92 7.52 1.43 -1.55
N ALA A 93 8.75 0.95 -1.42
CA ALA A 93 9.39 0.05 -2.38
C ALA A 93 8.67 -1.30 -2.44
N ALA A 94 8.29 -1.87 -1.29
CA ALA A 94 7.51 -3.10 -1.22
C ALA A 94 6.14 -2.93 -1.89
N PHE A 95 5.48 -1.78 -1.69
CA PHE A 95 4.23 -1.44 -2.37
C PHE A 95 4.40 -1.25 -3.87
N GLY A 96 5.42 -0.51 -4.31
CA GLY A 96 5.73 -0.36 -5.72
C GLY A 96 6.00 -1.71 -6.38
N TRP A 97 6.83 -2.54 -5.75
CA TRP A 97 7.12 -3.90 -6.22
C TRP A 97 5.86 -4.76 -6.29
N SER A 98 4.99 -4.69 -5.28
CA SER A 98 3.76 -5.48 -5.25
C SER A 98 2.75 -5.08 -6.32
N ARG A 99 2.92 -3.92 -6.97
CA ARG A 99 2.09 -3.48 -8.10
C ARG A 99 2.72 -3.76 -9.47
N VAL A 100 4.04 -4.01 -9.53
CA VAL A 100 4.76 -4.32 -10.78
C VAL A 100 4.98 -5.83 -10.96
N GLY A 101 5.10 -6.58 -9.85
CA GLY A 101 5.35 -8.02 -9.84
C GLY A 101 4.09 -8.90 -9.79
N VAL A 102 2.97 -8.40 -10.30
CA VAL A 102 1.73 -9.18 -10.49
C VAL A 102 1.39 -9.20 -11.97
#